data_AF-A0A2H3IGU4-F1
#
_entry.id   AF-A0A2H3IGU4-F1
#
_cell.length_a   1.000
_cell.length_b   1.000
_cell.length_c   1.000
_cell.angle_alpha   90.00
_cell.angle_beta   90.00
_cell.angle_gamma   90.00
#
_symmetry.space_group_name_H-M   'P 1'
#
loop_
_entity.id
_entity.type
_entity.pdbx_description
1 polymer ?
#
loop_
_entity_poly.entity_id
_entity_poly.type
_entity_poly.pdbx_seq_one_letter_code
_entity_poly.pdbx_strand_id
1 'polypeptide(L)'
;MQRVLQDEAQRLAEDSFFERPTKLETVQGMILLAAYSEKTWFSIALILRTALDSGLEKSLDTLLSQEKVPRSSLSATMADRQLVWQTRTWLISFTLELDVASGTGRKSRIAEVDVTKLRAFLDYPLSLPADMRTVSIIEIHQLRGHSRVIIENAATIPDIISSELPAIMTRLQIWWTTWDEIHDQNGFHAGAFQRSSLKSMLHYARIFVFCISLARIQRLQPAYANSNPDTIDENVMNLWQSLVTTIMDQLGYLINESSYRYQLTWAPTYPALTIAFVTTFALRVARWCPSLIDQSLLLDRAEKICDFLKQPPYPDIHRTVSIFVNYARALIASQRRQETNDNADMPEQQSGDDRSSSTSYRETADDNANSLLVNPPPPVEAGSNSHDNEGGNRGPTMQSATTTAIKDANIIPTLSNDVPRPPLSRLPEMMEVPNWATMSNSIADSFGLFEEGQNDIFDFLHTMPSIPQ
;
A
#
# COMPACT_ATOMS: atom_id res chain seq x y z
N MET A 1 -27.14 6.43 -6.71
CA MET A 1 -26.55 6.72 -8.04
C MET A 1 -25.45 5.71 -8.38
N GLN A 2 -24.37 5.59 -7.60
CA GLN A 2 -23.29 4.60 -7.85
C GLN A 2 -23.78 3.16 -8.05
N ARG A 3 -24.60 2.63 -7.14
CA ARG A 3 -25.21 1.29 -7.29
C ARG A 3 -26.02 1.14 -8.58
N VAL A 4 -26.86 2.12 -8.90
CA VAL A 4 -27.68 2.10 -10.13
C VAL A 4 -26.81 2.08 -11.39
N LEU A 5 -25.71 2.84 -11.42
CA LEU A 5 -24.77 2.82 -12.54
C LEU A 5 -24.00 1.51 -12.63
N GLN A 6 -23.63 0.92 -11.48
CA GLN A 6 -22.98 -0.39 -11.41
C GLN A 6 -23.91 -1.51 -11.90
N ASP A 7 -25.16 -1.52 -11.46
CA ASP A 7 -26.17 -2.50 -11.84
C ASP A 7 -26.47 -2.41 -13.35
N GLU A 8 -26.61 -1.20 -13.91
CA GLU A 8 -26.84 -1.04 -15.35
C GLU A 8 -25.60 -1.43 -16.17
N ALA A 9 -24.40 -1.09 -15.72
CA ALA A 9 -23.16 -1.50 -16.39
C ALA A 9 -22.98 -3.03 -16.35
N GLN A 10 -23.37 -3.67 -15.24
CA GLN A 10 -23.37 -5.13 -15.13
C GLN A 10 -24.41 -5.76 -16.06
N ARG A 11 -25.63 -5.23 -16.11
CA ARG A 11 -26.70 -5.71 -16.99
C ARG A 11 -26.28 -5.64 -18.47
N LEU A 12 -25.71 -4.52 -18.90
CA LEU A 12 -25.21 -4.35 -20.26
C LEU A 12 -24.04 -5.30 -20.58
N ALA A 13 -23.16 -5.55 -19.60
CA ALA A 13 -22.10 -6.52 -19.74
C ALA A 13 -22.67 -7.94 -19.90
N GLU A 14 -23.62 -8.35 -19.06
CA GLU A 14 -24.29 -9.66 -19.14
C GLU A 14 -24.99 -9.87 -20.49
N ASP A 15 -25.71 -8.87 -20.99
CA ASP A 15 -26.42 -8.90 -22.27
C ASP A 15 -25.45 -9.08 -23.46
N SER A 16 -24.25 -8.50 -23.39
CA SER A 16 -23.23 -8.56 -24.47
C SER A 16 -22.25 -9.73 -24.35
N PHE A 17 -22.13 -10.33 -23.16
CA PHE A 17 -21.07 -11.30 -22.83
C PHE A 17 -21.12 -12.58 -23.67
N PHE A 18 -22.32 -12.99 -24.11
CA PHE A 18 -22.52 -14.22 -24.88
C PHE A 18 -22.51 -14.01 -26.40
N GLU A 19 -22.32 -12.78 -26.89
CA GLU A 19 -22.16 -12.53 -28.33
C GLU A 19 -20.87 -13.19 -28.84
N ARG A 20 -20.99 -13.99 -29.92
CA ARG A 20 -19.86 -14.60 -30.62
C ARG A 20 -19.72 -14.03 -32.05
N PRO A 21 -18.50 -13.72 -32.53
CA PRO A 21 -17.22 -13.79 -31.80
C PRO A 21 -17.10 -12.68 -30.75
N THR A 22 -16.38 -12.97 -29.66
CA THR A 22 -16.16 -12.00 -28.59
C THR A 22 -15.35 -10.81 -29.10
N LYS A 23 -15.92 -9.61 -28.96
CA LYS A 23 -15.30 -8.35 -29.39
C LYS A 23 -14.23 -7.92 -28.38
N LEU A 24 -13.20 -7.18 -28.83
CA LEU A 24 -12.14 -6.65 -27.97
C LEU A 24 -12.71 -5.81 -26.82
N GLU A 25 -13.73 -5.02 -27.12
CA GLU A 25 -14.45 -4.14 -26.21
C GLU A 25 -15.10 -4.92 -25.06
N THR A 26 -15.43 -6.20 -25.27
CA THR A 26 -15.95 -7.08 -24.21
C THR A 26 -14.90 -7.28 -23.13
N VAL A 27 -13.67 -7.63 -23.52
CA VAL A 27 -12.54 -7.82 -22.58
C VAL A 27 -12.23 -6.50 -21.86
N GLN A 28 -12.22 -5.39 -22.60
CA GLN A 28 -11.99 -4.05 -22.02
C GLN A 28 -13.07 -3.66 -21.02
N GLY A 29 -14.34 -3.90 -21.34
CA GLY A 29 -15.46 -3.65 -20.43
C GLY A 29 -15.36 -4.49 -19.15
N MET A 30 -15.02 -5.77 -19.28
CA MET A 30 -14.81 -6.64 -18.12
C MET A 30 -13.65 -6.16 -17.23
N ILE A 31 -12.52 -5.73 -17.82
CA ILE A 31 -11.39 -5.14 -17.09
C ILE A 31 -11.85 -3.95 -16.25
N LEU A 32 -12.61 -3.03 -16.85
CA LEU A 32 -13.08 -1.83 -16.15
C LEU A 32 -14.03 -2.17 -15.00
N LEU A 33 -14.92 -3.14 -15.18
CA LEU A 33 -15.84 -3.60 -14.13
C LEU A 33 -15.10 -4.33 -12.99
N ALA A 34 -14.10 -5.15 -13.34
CA ALA A 34 -13.33 -5.90 -12.36
C ALA A 34 -12.36 -5.00 -11.57
N ALA A 35 -11.81 -3.95 -12.18
CA ALA A 35 -10.79 -3.09 -11.58
C ALA A 35 -11.21 -2.46 -10.24
N TYR A 36 -12.51 -2.23 -10.02
CA TYR A 36 -13.07 -1.63 -8.80
C TYR A 36 -13.94 -2.59 -8.00
N SER A 37 -14.00 -3.87 -8.38
CA SER A 37 -14.69 -4.89 -7.60
C SER A 37 -13.85 -5.24 -6.37
N GLU A 38 -14.51 -5.66 -5.30
CA GLU A 38 -13.86 -6.15 -4.08
C GLU A 38 -13.47 -7.64 -4.22
N LYS A 39 -14.26 -8.41 -4.99
CA LYS A 39 -14.02 -9.83 -5.26
C LYS A 39 -13.53 -10.04 -6.69
N THR A 40 -12.33 -9.56 -6.97
CA THR A 40 -11.80 -9.48 -8.34
C THR A 40 -11.29 -10.80 -8.91
N TRP A 41 -10.91 -11.77 -8.08
CA TRP A 41 -10.17 -12.96 -8.54
C TRP A 41 -10.93 -13.78 -9.59
N PHE A 42 -12.24 -13.99 -9.39
CA PHE A 42 -13.08 -14.74 -10.33
C PHE A 42 -13.27 -13.95 -11.64
N SER A 43 -13.53 -12.65 -11.52
CA SER A 43 -13.66 -11.77 -12.69
C SER A 43 -12.36 -11.70 -13.49
N ILE A 44 -11.19 -11.66 -12.84
CA ILE A 44 -9.88 -11.65 -13.48
C ILE A 44 -9.60 -12.99 -14.17
N ALA A 45 -9.97 -14.11 -13.55
CA ALA A 45 -9.91 -15.42 -14.19
C ALA A 45 -10.74 -15.47 -15.49
N LEU A 46 -11.94 -14.90 -15.44
CA LEU A 46 -12.83 -14.83 -16.61
C LEU A 46 -12.26 -13.90 -17.69
N ILE A 47 -11.78 -12.69 -17.32
CA ILE A 47 -11.11 -11.75 -18.24
C ILE A 47 -9.97 -12.43 -18.97
N LEU A 48 -9.08 -13.10 -18.22
CA LEU A 48 -7.93 -13.79 -18.77
C LEU A 48 -8.35 -14.88 -19.76
N ARG A 49 -9.35 -15.68 -19.39
CA ARG A 49 -9.87 -16.74 -20.28
C ARG A 49 -10.44 -16.16 -21.55
N THR A 50 -11.27 -15.11 -21.44
CA THR A 50 -11.85 -14.44 -22.60
C THR A 50 -10.78 -13.81 -23.49
N ALA A 51 -9.74 -13.20 -22.93
CA ALA A 51 -8.61 -12.65 -23.69
C ALA A 51 -7.85 -13.73 -24.48
N LEU A 52 -7.62 -14.90 -23.87
CA LEU A 52 -6.99 -16.05 -24.52
C LEU A 52 -7.87 -16.66 -25.61
N ASP A 53 -9.18 -16.80 -25.36
CA ASP A 53 -10.12 -17.31 -26.36
C ASP A 53 -10.24 -16.35 -27.57
N SER A 54 -9.98 -15.05 -27.37
CA SER A 54 -9.87 -14.03 -28.42
C SER A 54 -8.49 -13.98 -29.11
N GLY A 55 -7.51 -14.78 -28.67
CA GLY A 55 -6.17 -14.84 -29.27
C GLY A 55 -5.29 -13.62 -28.97
N LEU A 56 -5.61 -12.83 -27.93
CA LEU A 56 -4.89 -11.59 -27.62
C LEU A 56 -3.44 -11.85 -27.17
N GLU A 57 -3.11 -13.05 -26.69
CA GLU A 57 -1.76 -13.43 -26.27
C GLU A 57 -0.72 -13.35 -27.38
N LYS A 58 -1.16 -13.45 -28.64
CA LYS A 58 -0.29 -13.39 -29.82
C LYS A 58 -0.08 -11.96 -30.31
N SER A 59 -0.79 -10.98 -29.78
CA SER A 59 -0.83 -9.64 -30.38
C SER A 59 0.51 -8.91 -30.25
N LEU A 60 1.25 -9.12 -29.15
CA LEU A 60 2.59 -8.53 -28.98
C LEU A 60 3.56 -9.06 -30.03
N ASP A 61 3.61 -10.38 -30.22
CA ASP A 61 4.47 -11.00 -31.24
C ASP A 61 4.06 -10.55 -32.64
N THR A 62 2.76 -10.52 -32.91
CA THR A 62 2.22 -10.07 -34.20
C THR A 62 2.60 -8.62 -34.48
N LEU A 63 2.52 -7.75 -33.48
CA LEU A 63 2.88 -6.33 -33.56
C LEU A 63 4.36 -6.14 -33.88
N LEU A 64 5.24 -6.88 -33.20
CA LEU A 64 6.68 -6.79 -33.40
C LEU A 64 7.16 -7.48 -34.70
N SER A 65 6.36 -8.38 -35.27
CA SER A 65 6.67 -9.06 -36.53
C SER A 65 6.20 -8.31 -37.79
N GLN A 66 5.59 -7.13 -37.67
CA GLN A 66 5.08 -6.40 -38.83
C GLN A 66 6.20 -5.98 -39.78
N GLU A 67 6.12 -6.37 -41.05
CA GLU A 67 7.08 -5.93 -42.08
C GLU A 67 6.98 -4.41 -42.36
N LYS A 68 5.78 -3.85 -42.25
CA LYS A 68 5.49 -2.44 -42.51
C LYS A 68 5.00 -1.76 -41.25
N VAL A 69 5.94 -1.34 -40.42
CA VAL A 69 5.66 -0.54 -39.22
C VAL A 69 5.23 0.88 -39.63
N PRO A 70 4.14 1.43 -39.08
CA PRO A 70 3.72 2.80 -39.36
C PRO A 70 4.77 3.80 -38.87
N ARG A 71 5.02 4.88 -39.61
CA ARG A 71 6.03 5.89 -39.23
C ARG A 71 5.61 6.75 -38.03
N SER A 72 4.30 6.93 -37.88
CA SER A 72 3.68 7.75 -36.83
C SER A 72 2.21 7.41 -36.68
N SER A 73 1.59 7.90 -35.60
CA SER A 73 0.14 7.80 -35.36
C SER A 73 -0.70 8.35 -36.53
N LEU A 74 -0.22 9.36 -37.27
CA LEU A 74 -0.92 9.91 -38.44
C LEU A 74 -0.91 8.94 -39.63
N SER A 75 0.21 8.23 -39.84
CA SER A 75 0.35 7.27 -40.94
C SER A 75 -0.25 5.89 -40.66
N ALA A 76 -0.61 5.63 -39.39
CA ALA A 76 -1.14 4.35 -38.97
C ALA A 76 -2.49 4.06 -39.64
N THR A 77 -2.70 2.82 -40.04
CA THR A 77 -3.99 2.32 -40.50
C THR A 77 -4.91 1.99 -39.31
N MET A 78 -6.18 1.68 -39.57
CA MET A 78 -7.06 1.19 -38.50
C MET A 78 -6.60 -0.17 -37.96
N ALA A 79 -6.06 -1.04 -38.83
CA ALA A 79 -5.52 -2.34 -38.43
C ALA A 79 -4.32 -2.19 -37.48
N ASP A 80 -3.41 -1.25 -37.76
CA ASP A 80 -2.27 -0.98 -36.87
C ASP A 80 -2.73 -0.51 -35.48
N ARG A 81 -3.72 0.39 -35.45
CA ARG A 81 -4.31 0.87 -34.19
C ARG A 81 -4.98 -0.27 -33.42
N GLN A 82 -5.76 -1.10 -34.11
CA GLN A 82 -6.44 -2.24 -33.50
C GLN A 82 -5.45 -3.25 -32.90
N LEU A 83 -4.33 -3.50 -33.57
CA LEU A 83 -3.29 -4.40 -33.07
C LEU A 83 -2.63 -3.85 -31.80
N VAL A 84 -2.37 -2.54 -31.73
CA VAL A 84 -1.89 -1.89 -30.50
C VAL A 84 -2.92 -1.98 -29.38
N TRP A 85 -4.21 -1.80 -29.69
CA TRP A 85 -5.28 -1.94 -28.69
C TRP A 85 -5.38 -3.37 -28.15
N GLN A 86 -5.24 -4.38 -29.02
CA GLN A 86 -5.17 -5.78 -28.62
C GLN A 86 -3.97 -6.03 -27.69
N THR A 87 -2.79 -5.52 -28.05
CA THR A 87 -1.57 -5.64 -27.23
C THR A 87 -1.72 -4.96 -25.88
N ARG A 88 -2.23 -3.74 -25.80
CA ARG A 88 -2.51 -3.10 -24.51
C ARG A 88 -3.52 -3.88 -23.68
N THR A 89 -4.59 -4.36 -24.31
CA THR A 89 -5.63 -5.13 -23.60
C THR A 89 -5.06 -6.44 -23.06
N TRP A 90 -4.21 -7.12 -23.84
CA TRP A 90 -3.47 -8.29 -23.39
C TRP A 90 -2.57 -7.98 -22.20
N LEU A 91 -1.70 -6.97 -22.30
CA LEU A 91 -0.73 -6.63 -21.25
C LEU A 91 -1.42 -6.17 -19.94
N ILE A 92 -2.56 -5.47 -20.04
CA ILE A 92 -3.37 -5.12 -18.86
C ILE A 92 -4.02 -6.36 -18.25
N SER A 93 -4.59 -7.25 -19.07
CA SER A 93 -5.15 -8.53 -18.59
C SER A 93 -4.08 -9.39 -17.90
N PHE A 94 -2.88 -9.40 -18.48
CA PHE A 94 -1.69 -10.07 -17.94
C PHE A 94 -1.31 -9.50 -16.57
N THR A 95 -1.28 -8.17 -16.46
CA THR A 95 -0.98 -7.47 -15.19
C THR A 95 -2.00 -7.83 -14.11
N LEU A 96 -3.30 -7.83 -14.43
CA LEU A 96 -4.35 -8.20 -13.47
C LEU A 96 -4.19 -9.64 -12.96
N GLU A 97 -3.83 -10.58 -13.83
CA GLU A 97 -3.55 -11.96 -13.42
C GLU A 97 -2.33 -12.03 -12.49
N LEU A 98 -1.26 -11.30 -12.81
CA LEU A 98 -0.08 -11.25 -11.96
C LEU A 98 -0.37 -10.63 -10.58
N ASP A 99 -1.22 -9.60 -10.53
CA ASP A 99 -1.67 -8.95 -9.31
C ASP A 99 -2.41 -9.95 -8.40
N VAL A 100 -3.36 -10.70 -8.97
CA VAL A 100 -4.10 -11.75 -8.25
C VAL A 100 -3.17 -12.86 -7.80
N ALA A 101 -2.40 -13.46 -8.72
CA ALA A 101 -1.50 -14.57 -8.38
C ALA A 101 -0.52 -14.17 -7.26
N SER A 102 0.03 -12.96 -7.37
CA SER A 102 0.87 -12.34 -6.33
C SER A 102 0.14 -12.21 -5.00
N GLY A 103 -1.04 -11.57 -4.99
CA GLY A 103 -1.79 -11.25 -3.78
C GLY A 103 -2.32 -12.50 -3.07
N THR A 104 -2.58 -13.57 -3.82
CA THR A 104 -3.05 -14.85 -3.28
C THR A 104 -1.93 -15.89 -3.18
N GLY A 105 -0.65 -15.51 -3.19
CA GLY A 105 0.47 -16.44 -3.05
C GLY A 105 0.52 -17.60 -4.08
N ARG A 106 -0.26 -17.53 -5.16
CA ARG A 106 -0.40 -18.57 -6.19
C ARG A 106 0.66 -18.36 -7.29
N LYS A 107 1.00 -19.43 -7.99
CA LYS A 107 1.74 -19.31 -9.25
C LYS A 107 0.81 -18.72 -10.31
N SER A 108 1.34 -17.80 -11.13
CA SER A 108 0.63 -17.27 -12.30
C SER A 108 0.18 -18.39 -13.23
N ARG A 109 -1.03 -18.27 -13.80
CA ARG A 109 -1.58 -19.24 -14.77
C ARG A 109 -1.01 -19.07 -16.17
N ILE A 110 -0.30 -17.97 -16.41
CA ILE A 110 0.29 -17.61 -17.70
C ILE A 110 1.81 -17.68 -17.63
N ALA A 111 2.41 -18.06 -18.77
CA ALA A 111 3.84 -18.02 -18.94
C ALA A 111 4.34 -16.57 -18.93
N GLU A 112 5.61 -16.41 -18.57
CA GLU A 112 6.27 -15.10 -18.58
C GLU A 112 6.37 -14.54 -20.00
N VAL A 113 6.31 -13.22 -20.11
CA VAL A 113 6.56 -12.50 -21.34
C VAL A 113 8.05 -12.16 -21.43
N ASP A 114 8.60 -12.30 -22.64
CA ASP A 114 9.96 -11.89 -22.95
C ASP A 114 10.13 -10.38 -22.71
N VAL A 115 11.00 -10.05 -21.74
CA VAL A 115 11.31 -8.67 -21.34
C VAL A 115 11.86 -7.86 -22.52
N THR A 116 12.60 -8.48 -23.43
CA THR A 116 13.13 -7.81 -24.63
C THR A 116 11.99 -7.35 -25.53
N LYS A 117 10.98 -8.20 -25.72
CA LYS A 117 9.78 -7.87 -26.52
C LYS A 117 8.94 -6.80 -25.83
N LEU A 118 8.76 -6.89 -24.51
CA LEU A 118 8.04 -5.87 -23.74
C LEU A 118 8.69 -4.48 -23.88
N ARG A 119 10.02 -4.40 -23.82
CA ARG A 119 10.73 -3.14 -24.03
C ARG A 119 10.66 -2.67 -25.48
N ALA A 120 10.81 -3.57 -26.45
CA ALA A 120 10.67 -3.23 -27.87
C ALA A 120 9.29 -2.66 -28.23
N PHE A 121 8.23 -3.06 -27.51
CA PHE A 121 6.90 -2.46 -27.66
C PHE A 121 6.91 -0.95 -27.34
N LEU A 122 7.75 -0.49 -26.42
CA LEU A 122 7.81 0.93 -26.07
C LEU A 122 8.40 1.80 -27.18
N ASP A 123 9.24 1.23 -28.03
CA ASP A 123 9.80 1.88 -29.21
C ASP A 123 8.83 1.87 -30.40
N TYR A 124 7.69 1.17 -30.29
CA TYR A 124 6.71 1.10 -31.35
C TYR A 124 6.05 2.47 -31.59
N PRO A 125 5.86 2.94 -32.84
CA PRO A 125 5.43 4.34 -33.12
C PRO A 125 4.05 4.77 -32.61
N LEU A 126 3.23 3.82 -32.17
CA LEU A 126 1.92 4.05 -31.55
C LEU A 126 1.91 3.80 -30.03
N SER A 127 3.06 3.46 -29.44
CA SER A 127 3.28 3.40 -27.99
C SER A 127 3.00 4.76 -27.36
N LEU A 128 2.52 4.73 -26.12
CA LEU A 128 2.24 5.92 -25.32
C LEU A 128 3.15 5.92 -24.08
N PRO A 129 3.47 7.09 -23.51
CA PRO A 129 4.22 7.15 -22.25
C PRO A 129 3.57 6.35 -21.10
N ALA A 130 2.25 6.18 -21.13
CA ALA A 130 1.53 5.35 -20.16
C ALA A 130 1.87 3.84 -20.26
N ASP A 131 2.29 3.35 -21.43
CA ASP A 131 2.65 1.95 -21.64
C ASP A 131 3.90 1.55 -20.83
N MET A 132 4.80 2.51 -20.58
CA MET A 132 6.00 2.31 -19.75
C MET A 132 5.64 1.78 -18.37
N ARG A 133 4.55 2.29 -17.78
CA ARG A 133 4.06 1.83 -16.48
C ARG A 133 3.67 0.35 -16.55
N THR A 134 2.84 -0.03 -17.52
CA THR A 134 2.39 -1.42 -17.70
C THR A 134 3.57 -2.36 -17.87
N VAL A 135 4.55 -2.00 -18.71
CA VAL A 135 5.76 -2.80 -18.92
C VAL A 135 6.58 -2.92 -17.63
N SER A 136 6.79 -1.82 -16.90
CA SER A 136 7.53 -1.84 -15.63
C SER A 136 6.87 -2.72 -14.57
N ILE A 137 5.53 -2.74 -14.50
CA ILE A 137 4.76 -3.60 -13.60
C ILE A 137 4.99 -5.08 -13.95
N ILE A 138 4.89 -5.44 -15.23
CA ILE A 138 5.11 -6.83 -15.65
C ILE A 138 6.53 -7.29 -15.28
N GLU A 139 7.54 -6.46 -15.57
CA GLU A 139 8.93 -6.79 -15.23
C GLU A 139 9.14 -7.02 -13.72
N ILE A 140 8.62 -6.15 -12.85
CA ILE A 140 8.82 -6.30 -11.40
C ILE A 140 8.08 -7.51 -10.84
N HIS A 141 6.91 -7.87 -11.39
CA HIS A 141 6.21 -9.09 -11.01
C HIS A 141 6.98 -10.34 -11.43
N GLN A 142 7.54 -10.39 -12.64
CA GLN A 142 8.38 -11.49 -13.09
C GLN A 142 9.65 -11.62 -12.23
N LEU A 143 10.31 -10.50 -11.91
CA LEU A 143 11.46 -10.48 -10.99
C LEU A 143 11.12 -11.05 -9.62
N ARG A 144 9.95 -10.72 -9.06
CA ARG A 144 9.47 -11.30 -7.80
C ARG A 144 9.20 -12.80 -7.91
N GLY A 145 8.60 -13.24 -9.02
CA GLY A 145 8.39 -14.65 -9.33
C GLY A 145 9.71 -15.44 -9.38
N HIS A 146 10.70 -14.93 -10.09
CA HIS A 146 12.05 -15.50 -10.14
C HIS A 146 12.72 -15.54 -8.78
N SER A 147 12.63 -14.43 -8.03
CA SER A 147 13.20 -14.33 -6.68
C SER A 147 12.62 -15.41 -5.76
N ARG A 148 11.31 -15.66 -5.84
CA ARG A 148 10.64 -16.75 -5.11
C ARG A 148 11.24 -18.11 -5.46
N VAL A 149 11.36 -18.42 -6.75
CA VAL A 149 11.91 -19.71 -7.22
C VAL A 149 13.36 -19.90 -6.77
N ILE A 150 14.18 -18.85 -6.88
CA ILE A 150 15.58 -18.88 -6.46
C ILE A 150 15.69 -19.19 -4.96
N ILE A 151 14.96 -18.43 -4.13
CA ILE A 151 15.00 -18.58 -2.67
C ILE A 151 14.42 -19.94 -2.23
N GLU A 152 13.30 -20.38 -2.81
CA GLU A 152 12.69 -21.68 -2.48
C GLU A 152 13.62 -22.86 -2.82
N ASN A 153 14.45 -22.73 -3.86
CA ASN A 153 15.41 -23.74 -4.28
C ASN A 153 16.77 -23.66 -3.56
N ALA A 154 17.03 -22.59 -2.80
CA ALA A 154 18.27 -22.49 -2.02
C ALA A 154 18.33 -23.62 -0.98
N ALA A 155 19.45 -24.34 -0.96
CA ALA A 155 19.63 -25.52 -0.13
C ALA A 155 20.03 -25.18 1.32
N THR A 156 20.77 -24.08 1.49
CA THR A 156 21.36 -23.70 2.77
C THR A 156 21.01 -22.27 3.18
N ILE A 157 21.03 -21.98 4.49
CA ILE A 157 20.85 -20.62 5.00
C ILE A 157 21.97 -19.67 4.50
N PRO A 158 23.27 -20.05 4.50
CA PRO A 158 24.32 -19.22 3.93
C PRO A 158 24.13 -18.89 2.44
N ASP A 159 23.62 -19.82 1.62
CA ASP A 159 23.34 -19.53 0.20
C ASP A 159 22.29 -18.41 0.07
N ILE A 160 21.25 -18.45 0.91
CA ILE A 160 20.21 -17.41 0.93
C ILE A 160 20.80 -16.06 1.32
N ILE A 161 21.49 -16.00 2.46
CA ILE A 161 21.91 -14.73 3.08
C ILE A 161 23.09 -14.10 2.32
N SER A 162 24.07 -14.91 1.91
CA SER A 162 25.34 -14.40 1.39
C SER A 162 25.40 -14.36 -0.15
N SER A 163 24.56 -15.11 -0.86
CA SER A 163 24.57 -15.18 -2.33
C SER A 163 23.26 -14.67 -2.94
N GLU A 164 22.15 -15.38 -2.68
CA GLU A 164 20.93 -15.19 -3.44
C GLU A 164 20.22 -13.88 -3.11
N LEU A 165 20.07 -13.55 -1.82
CA LEU A 165 19.41 -12.33 -1.38
C LEU A 165 20.15 -11.06 -1.85
N PRO A 166 21.49 -10.93 -1.67
CA PRO A 166 22.24 -9.79 -2.21
C PRO A 166 22.13 -9.66 -3.74
N ALA A 167 22.19 -10.77 -4.48
CA ALA A 167 22.03 -10.77 -5.93
C ALA A 167 20.64 -10.30 -6.35
N ILE A 168 19.58 -10.78 -5.68
CA ILE A 168 18.20 -10.35 -5.92
C ILE A 168 18.03 -8.85 -5.60
N MET A 169 18.54 -8.38 -4.46
CA MET A 169 18.46 -6.96 -4.08
C MET A 169 19.14 -6.05 -5.10
N THR A 170 20.27 -6.50 -5.66
CA THR A 170 20.98 -5.81 -6.74
C THR A 170 20.11 -5.74 -8.00
N ARG A 171 19.48 -6.84 -8.42
CA ARG A 171 18.57 -6.85 -9.58
C ARG A 171 17.36 -5.93 -9.40
N LEU A 172 16.76 -5.91 -8.20
CA LEU A 172 15.66 -4.99 -7.87
C LEU A 172 16.11 -3.52 -7.94
N GLN A 173 17.31 -3.23 -7.44
CA GLN A 173 17.88 -1.89 -7.49
C GLN A 173 18.15 -1.46 -8.94
N ILE A 174 18.72 -2.33 -9.77
CA ILE A 174 18.96 -2.08 -11.19
C ILE A 174 17.63 -1.81 -11.91
N TRP A 175 16.61 -2.63 -11.67
CA TRP A 175 15.27 -2.41 -12.23
C TRP A 175 14.76 -1.00 -11.91
N TRP A 176 14.85 -0.58 -10.65
CA TRP A 176 14.40 0.76 -10.24
C TRP A 176 15.20 1.86 -10.91
N THR A 177 16.54 1.80 -10.89
CA THR A 177 17.37 2.85 -11.50
C THR A 177 17.14 2.96 -13.00
N THR A 178 17.03 1.82 -13.69
CA THR A 178 16.75 1.79 -15.13
C THR A 178 15.39 2.40 -15.44
N TRP A 179 14.33 1.99 -14.74
CA TRP A 179 13.00 2.54 -15.01
C TRP A 179 12.88 4.00 -14.62
N ASP A 180 13.50 4.44 -13.53
CA ASP A 180 13.52 5.84 -13.13
C ASP A 180 14.20 6.71 -14.19
N GLU A 181 15.33 6.25 -14.73
CA GLU A 181 16.05 6.92 -15.82
C GLU A 181 15.23 6.95 -17.12
N ILE A 182 14.58 5.85 -17.51
CA ILE A 182 13.72 5.83 -18.72
C ILE A 182 12.57 6.84 -18.55
N HIS A 183 11.96 6.94 -17.36
CA HIS A 183 10.91 7.93 -17.11
C HIS A 183 11.45 9.37 -17.14
N ASP A 184 12.64 9.62 -16.58
CA ASP A 184 13.30 10.92 -16.63
C ASP A 184 13.57 11.36 -18.09
N GLN A 185 14.11 10.46 -18.92
CA GLN A 185 14.36 10.69 -20.34
C GLN A 185 13.07 10.93 -21.16
N ASN A 186 11.91 10.46 -20.66
CA ASN A 186 10.60 10.69 -21.26
C ASN A 186 9.87 11.92 -20.67
N GLY A 187 10.57 12.76 -19.90
CA GLY A 187 10.06 14.05 -19.42
C GLY A 187 9.21 13.98 -18.16
N PHE A 188 9.22 12.86 -17.43
CA PHE A 188 8.53 12.78 -16.15
C PHE A 188 9.36 13.42 -15.02
N HIS A 189 8.80 14.47 -14.41
CA HIS A 189 9.37 15.10 -13.22
C HIS A 189 9.59 14.08 -12.08
N ALA A 190 10.62 14.27 -11.25
CA ALA A 190 10.96 13.34 -10.16
C ALA A 190 9.79 13.07 -9.19
N GLY A 191 8.98 14.10 -8.90
CA GLY A 191 7.75 13.98 -8.10
C GLY A 191 6.51 13.53 -8.88
N ALA A 192 6.62 13.10 -10.15
CA ALA A 192 5.47 12.63 -10.92
C ALA A 192 5.00 11.25 -10.44
N PHE A 193 3.70 10.98 -10.59
CA PHE A 193 3.11 9.69 -10.19
C PHE A 193 3.87 8.49 -10.77
N GLN A 194 4.24 8.56 -12.05
CA GLN A 194 4.91 7.47 -12.75
C GLN A 194 6.21 7.06 -12.04
N ARG A 195 7.08 8.02 -11.73
CA ARG A 195 8.34 7.78 -11.01
C ARG A 195 8.10 7.39 -9.56
N SER A 196 7.18 8.07 -8.88
CA SER A 196 6.85 7.76 -7.49
C SER A 196 6.36 6.31 -7.30
N SER A 197 5.60 5.82 -8.27
CA SER A 197 5.05 4.48 -8.23
C SER A 197 6.09 3.39 -8.39
N LEU A 198 7.19 3.65 -9.13
CA LEU A 198 8.32 2.72 -9.24
C LEU A 198 8.95 2.49 -7.88
N LYS A 199 9.10 3.56 -7.08
CA LYS A 199 9.65 3.48 -5.73
C LYS A 199 8.76 2.65 -4.82
N SER A 200 7.44 2.85 -4.87
CA SER A 200 6.48 2.03 -4.14
C SER A 200 6.53 0.56 -4.55
N MET A 201 6.64 0.26 -5.85
CA MET A 201 6.77 -1.11 -6.35
C MET A 201 8.09 -1.77 -5.91
N LEU A 202 9.20 -1.01 -5.91
CA LEU A 202 10.49 -1.48 -5.41
C LEU A 202 10.41 -1.88 -3.94
N HIS A 203 9.86 -1.01 -3.08
CA HIS A 203 9.74 -1.30 -1.65
C HIS A 203 8.87 -2.54 -1.41
N TYR A 204 7.74 -2.65 -2.10
CA TYR A 204 6.90 -3.84 -1.99
C TYR A 204 7.62 -5.11 -2.45
N ALA A 205 8.38 -5.06 -3.56
CA ALA A 205 9.19 -6.18 -4.02
C ALA A 205 10.26 -6.59 -2.99
N ARG A 206 10.90 -5.63 -2.31
CA ARG A 206 11.85 -5.91 -1.22
C ARG A 206 11.18 -6.57 -0.03
N ILE A 207 10.05 -6.03 0.44
CA ILE A 207 9.25 -6.62 1.53
C ILE A 207 8.91 -8.08 1.18
N PHE A 208 8.43 -8.31 -0.05
CA PHE A 208 8.12 -9.64 -0.56
C PHE A 208 9.35 -10.57 -0.49
N VAL A 209 10.51 -10.13 -1.00
CA VAL A 209 11.75 -10.92 -1.04
C VAL A 209 12.27 -11.25 0.36
N PHE A 210 12.21 -10.29 1.30
CA PHE A 210 12.57 -10.54 2.68
C PHE A 210 11.67 -11.58 3.33
N CYS A 211 10.34 -11.50 3.10
CA CYS A 211 9.39 -12.45 3.67
C CYS A 211 9.61 -13.87 3.16
N ILE A 212 9.79 -14.07 1.84
CA ILE A 212 10.09 -15.40 1.29
C ILE A 212 11.42 -15.95 1.81
N SER A 213 12.42 -15.08 2.03
CA SER A 213 13.73 -15.46 2.56
C SER A 213 13.62 -15.93 4.00
N LEU A 214 12.95 -15.15 4.86
CA LEU A 214 12.70 -15.50 6.25
C LEU A 214 11.88 -16.79 6.37
N ALA A 215 10.82 -16.93 5.58
CA ALA A 215 10.00 -18.14 5.54
C ALA A 215 10.82 -19.37 5.12
N ARG A 216 11.74 -19.22 4.16
CA ARG A 216 12.62 -20.32 3.73
C ARG A 216 13.64 -20.67 4.80
N ILE A 217 14.29 -19.68 5.42
CA ILE A 217 15.26 -19.87 6.50
C ILE A 217 14.61 -20.65 7.65
N GLN A 218 13.39 -20.27 8.06
CA GLN A 218 12.64 -20.97 9.10
C GLN A 218 12.38 -22.43 8.76
N ARG A 219 12.08 -22.76 7.49
CA ARG A 219 11.92 -24.17 7.06
C ARG A 219 13.23 -24.96 7.06
N LEU A 220 14.37 -24.29 6.88
CA LEU A 220 15.70 -24.91 6.90
C LEU A 220 16.27 -25.05 8.32
N GLN A 221 15.88 -24.20 9.28
CA GLN A 221 16.39 -24.19 10.66
C GLN A 221 16.35 -25.55 11.38
N PRO A 222 15.28 -26.39 11.29
CA PRO A 222 15.27 -27.71 11.92
C PRO A 222 16.41 -28.63 11.46
N ALA A 223 16.94 -28.43 10.25
CA ALA A 223 18.08 -29.18 9.72
C ALA A 223 19.45 -28.58 10.11
N TYR A 224 19.47 -27.33 10.60
CA TYR A 224 20.66 -26.53 10.86
C TYR A 224 21.07 -26.43 12.34
N ALA A 225 20.29 -26.99 13.27
CA ALA A 225 20.55 -26.99 14.71
C ALA A 225 21.91 -27.58 15.14
N ASN A 226 22.67 -28.18 14.22
CA ASN A 226 23.99 -28.77 14.44
C ASN A 226 25.17 -27.90 13.97
N SER A 227 24.93 -26.66 13.52
CA SER A 227 25.97 -25.73 13.02
C SER A 227 25.93 -24.40 13.77
N ASN A 228 27.09 -23.71 13.87
CA ASN A 228 27.32 -22.48 14.66
C ASN A 228 26.08 -21.55 14.72
N PRO A 229 25.27 -21.62 15.79
CA PRO A 229 23.98 -20.95 15.84
C PRO A 229 24.13 -19.43 15.94
N ASP A 230 25.16 -18.94 16.62
CA ASP A 230 25.32 -17.53 16.98
C ASP A 230 25.44 -16.59 15.75
N THR A 231 26.24 -16.96 14.75
CA THR A 231 26.43 -16.14 13.53
C THR A 231 25.21 -16.19 12.61
N ILE A 232 24.48 -17.30 12.61
CA ILE A 232 23.24 -17.43 11.82
C ILE A 232 22.15 -16.56 12.43
N ASP A 233 22.06 -16.51 13.76
CA ASP A 233 21.06 -15.73 14.48
C ASP A 233 21.25 -14.22 14.26
N GLU A 234 22.49 -13.71 14.30
CA GLU A 234 22.79 -12.30 14.00
C GLU A 234 22.40 -11.92 12.57
N ASN A 235 22.74 -12.76 11.58
CA ASN A 235 22.39 -12.48 10.19
C ASN A 235 20.87 -12.50 9.97
N VAL A 236 20.15 -13.45 10.55
CA VAL A 236 18.68 -13.49 10.47
C VAL A 236 18.06 -12.27 11.14
N MET A 237 18.64 -11.80 12.26
CA MET A 237 18.23 -10.55 12.90
C MET A 237 18.44 -9.34 11.97
N ASN A 238 19.57 -9.26 11.27
CA ASN A 238 19.84 -8.20 10.29
C ASN A 238 18.82 -8.22 9.12
N LEU A 239 18.35 -9.40 8.70
CA LEU A 239 17.26 -9.51 7.72
C LEU A 239 15.94 -8.94 8.28
N TRP A 240 15.60 -9.25 9.54
CA TRP A 240 14.42 -8.70 10.21
C TRP A 240 14.48 -7.18 10.31
N GLN A 241 15.62 -6.62 10.71
CA GLN A 241 15.82 -5.17 10.78
C GLN A 241 15.67 -4.52 9.39
N SER A 242 16.22 -5.15 8.35
CA SER A 242 16.10 -4.69 6.96
C SER A 242 14.65 -4.72 6.47
N LEU A 243 13.90 -5.77 6.82
CA LEU A 243 12.47 -5.88 6.52
C LEU A 243 11.68 -4.75 7.21
N VAL A 244 11.86 -4.57 8.52
CA VAL A 244 11.16 -3.53 9.29
C VAL A 244 11.47 -2.14 8.75
N THR A 245 12.74 -1.86 8.47
CA THR A 245 13.16 -0.58 7.86
C THR A 245 12.44 -0.35 6.54
N THR A 246 12.42 -1.37 5.67
CA THR A 246 11.75 -1.26 4.35
C THR A 246 10.24 -1.08 4.48
N ILE A 247 9.58 -1.76 5.43
CA ILE A 247 8.16 -1.57 5.72
C ILE A 247 7.91 -0.14 6.18
N MET A 248 8.69 0.35 7.14
CA MET A 248 8.53 1.70 7.67
C MET A 248 8.77 2.75 6.59
N ASP A 249 9.80 2.58 5.76
CA ASP A 249 10.07 3.44 4.60
C ASP A 249 8.90 3.44 3.63
N GLN A 250 8.29 2.28 3.35
CA GLN A 250 7.11 2.20 2.49
C GLN A 250 5.92 2.97 3.05
N LEU A 251 5.61 2.81 4.35
CA LEU A 251 4.53 3.55 5.00
C LEU A 251 4.81 5.06 5.00
N GLY A 252 6.04 5.47 5.31
CA GLY A 252 6.45 6.87 5.28
C GLY A 252 6.37 7.46 3.87
N TYR A 253 6.80 6.71 2.86
CA TYR A 253 6.75 7.10 1.46
C TYR A 253 5.31 7.35 1.00
N LEU A 254 4.39 6.43 1.28
CA LEU A 254 2.97 6.56 0.95
C LEU A 254 2.32 7.81 1.57
N ILE A 255 2.77 8.23 2.75
CA ILE A 255 2.26 9.42 3.44
C ILE A 255 2.82 10.70 2.82
N ASN A 256 4.13 10.74 2.57
CA ASN A 256 4.81 11.96 2.15
C ASN A 256 4.64 12.26 0.66
N GLU A 257 4.47 11.22 -0.17
CA GLU A 257 4.41 11.36 -1.63
C GLU A 257 3.02 11.75 -2.13
N SER A 258 2.82 13.06 -2.29
CA SER A 258 1.53 13.64 -2.69
C SER A 258 0.98 13.11 -4.02
N SER A 259 1.85 12.87 -5.01
CA SER A 259 1.45 12.39 -6.35
C SER A 259 0.87 10.98 -6.31
N TYR A 260 1.43 10.10 -5.46
CA TYR A 260 0.89 8.77 -5.27
C TYR A 260 -0.46 8.81 -4.54
N ARG A 261 -0.57 9.63 -3.48
CA ARG A 261 -1.82 9.81 -2.74
C ARG A 261 -2.95 10.37 -3.60
N TYR A 262 -2.66 11.33 -4.47
CA TYR A 262 -3.64 11.89 -5.39
C TYR A 262 -4.21 10.80 -6.31
N GLN A 263 -3.34 9.95 -6.86
CA GLN A 263 -3.75 8.87 -7.76
C GLN A 263 -4.60 7.80 -7.05
N LEU A 264 -4.37 7.56 -5.76
CA LEU A 264 -5.11 6.55 -4.98
C LEU A 264 -6.63 6.78 -5.00
N THR A 265 -7.08 8.04 -5.11
CA THR A 265 -8.51 8.40 -5.21
C THR A 265 -9.24 7.72 -6.39
N TRP A 266 -8.49 7.37 -7.44
CA TRP A 266 -9.03 6.81 -8.68
C TRP A 266 -8.40 5.46 -9.04
N ALA A 267 -7.62 4.89 -8.12
CA ALA A 267 -6.89 3.67 -8.41
C ALA A 267 -7.83 2.45 -8.40
N PRO A 268 -7.52 1.40 -9.17
CA PRO A 268 -8.14 0.09 -8.98
C PRO A 268 -8.01 -0.42 -7.54
N THR A 269 -8.73 -1.48 -7.20
CA THR A 269 -8.73 -2.09 -5.86
C THR A 269 -7.34 -2.58 -5.42
N TYR A 270 -6.51 -3.05 -6.37
CA TYR A 270 -5.24 -3.71 -6.05
C TYR A 270 -4.19 -2.83 -5.34
N PRO A 271 -3.89 -1.58 -5.79
CA PRO A 271 -3.04 -0.67 -5.03
C PRO A 271 -3.50 -0.46 -3.58
N ALA A 272 -4.80 -0.27 -3.34
CA ALA A 272 -5.34 -0.11 -1.99
C ALA A 272 -5.18 -1.38 -1.14
N LEU A 273 -5.41 -2.56 -1.73
CA LEU A 273 -5.15 -3.85 -1.08
C LEU A 273 -3.67 -4.01 -0.70
N THR A 274 -2.75 -3.60 -1.57
CA THR A 274 -1.31 -3.67 -1.30
C THR A 274 -0.92 -2.77 -0.12
N ILE A 275 -1.46 -1.54 -0.08
CA ILE A 275 -1.25 -0.60 1.03
C ILE A 275 -1.82 -1.17 2.34
N ALA A 276 -3.05 -1.69 2.29
CA ALA A 276 -3.72 -2.27 3.44
C ALA A 276 -2.97 -3.51 3.96
N PHE A 277 -2.50 -4.35 3.04
CA PHE A 277 -1.65 -5.49 3.34
C PHE A 277 -0.37 -5.07 4.07
N VAL A 278 0.42 -4.15 3.51
CA VAL A 278 1.69 -3.71 4.14
C VAL A 278 1.44 -3.07 5.51
N THR A 279 0.36 -2.29 5.64
CA THR A 279 -0.02 -1.64 6.90
C THR A 279 -0.40 -2.67 7.97
N THR A 280 -1.27 -3.62 7.64
CA THR A 280 -1.69 -4.67 8.58
C THR A 280 -0.55 -5.64 8.91
N PHE A 281 0.32 -5.93 7.94
CA PHE A 281 1.54 -6.71 8.14
C PHE A 281 2.48 -6.02 9.13
N ALA A 282 2.72 -4.72 8.97
CA ALA A 282 3.55 -3.94 9.89
C ALA A 282 3.02 -3.99 11.34
N LEU A 283 1.70 -3.84 11.52
CA LEU A 283 1.04 -3.94 12.83
C LEU A 283 1.20 -5.34 13.44
N ARG A 284 1.17 -6.41 12.62
CA ARG A 284 1.46 -7.77 13.08
C ARG A 284 2.93 -7.93 13.45
N VAL A 285 3.87 -7.41 12.67
CA VAL A 285 5.31 -7.45 12.99
C VAL A 285 5.59 -6.75 14.33
N ALA A 286 4.96 -5.62 14.61
CA ALA A 286 5.08 -4.92 15.89
C ALA A 286 4.58 -5.70 17.10
N ARG A 287 3.65 -6.64 16.91
CA ARG A 287 3.25 -7.58 17.96
C ARG A 287 4.31 -8.66 18.20
N TRP A 288 4.91 -9.16 17.12
CA TRP A 288 5.86 -10.27 17.17
C TRP A 288 7.26 -9.85 17.64
N CYS A 289 7.72 -8.68 17.18
CA CYS A 289 9.04 -8.13 17.46
C CYS A 289 8.91 -6.67 17.92
N PRO A 290 8.36 -6.42 19.12
CA PRO A 290 8.05 -5.07 19.59
C PRO A 290 9.28 -4.17 19.70
N SER A 291 10.46 -4.73 19.97
CA SER A 291 11.73 -3.99 20.07
C SER A 291 12.31 -3.57 18.72
N LEU A 292 11.96 -4.25 17.62
CA LEU A 292 12.53 -3.98 16.30
C LEU A 292 11.86 -2.81 15.57
N ILE A 293 10.67 -2.41 15.99
CA ILE A 293 9.86 -1.42 15.29
C ILE A 293 9.36 -0.35 16.26
N ASP A 294 9.52 0.92 15.87
CA ASP A 294 8.93 2.04 16.60
C ASP A 294 7.40 1.95 16.51
N GLN A 295 6.80 1.38 17.54
CA GLN A 295 5.35 1.17 17.63
C GLN A 295 4.58 2.50 17.63
N SER A 296 5.16 3.58 18.16
CA SER A 296 4.51 4.88 18.23
C SER A 296 4.41 5.53 16.84
N LEU A 297 5.53 5.53 16.11
CA LEU A 297 5.60 6.02 14.74
C LEU A 297 4.78 5.13 13.80
N LEU A 298 4.81 3.81 13.98
CA LEU A 298 3.99 2.88 13.22
C LEU A 298 2.51 3.20 13.37
N LEU A 299 2.03 3.41 14.60
CA LEU A 299 0.62 3.69 14.85
C LEU A 299 0.19 5.01 14.21
N ASP A 300 0.98 6.09 14.33
CA ASP A 300 0.72 7.37 13.65
C ASP A 300 0.62 7.20 12.12
N ARG A 301 1.55 6.44 11.53
CA ARG A 301 1.54 6.16 10.09
C ARG A 301 0.33 5.33 9.67
N ALA A 302 0.00 4.31 10.44
CA ALA A 302 -1.13 3.43 10.16
C ALA A 302 -2.47 4.18 10.25
N GLU A 303 -2.62 5.09 11.21
CA GLU A 303 -3.79 5.97 11.32
C GLU A 303 -3.95 6.89 10.11
N LYS A 304 -2.87 7.56 9.67
CA LYS A 304 -2.88 8.40 8.46
C LYS A 304 -3.25 7.61 7.20
N ILE A 305 -2.71 6.41 7.04
CA ILE A 305 -3.03 5.54 5.91
C ILE A 305 -4.49 5.08 5.98
N CYS A 306 -5.00 4.76 7.17
CA CYS A 306 -6.40 4.44 7.38
C CYS A 306 -7.31 5.59 6.92
N ASP A 307 -6.95 6.84 7.22
CA ASP A 307 -7.70 8.02 6.76
C ASP A 307 -7.69 8.18 5.22
N PHE A 308 -6.60 7.80 4.55
CA PHE A 308 -6.56 7.81 3.08
C PHE A 308 -7.50 6.74 2.49
N LEU A 309 -7.51 5.54 3.05
CA LEU A 309 -8.35 4.43 2.60
C LEU A 309 -9.84 4.66 2.89
N LYS A 310 -10.18 5.53 3.85
CA LYS A 310 -11.56 5.88 4.21
C LYS A 310 -12.34 6.51 3.06
N GLN A 311 -11.64 7.16 2.12
CA GLN A 311 -12.27 7.76 0.95
C GLN A 311 -12.72 6.68 -0.04
N PRO A 312 -13.82 6.88 -0.78
CA PRO A 312 -14.16 6.00 -1.90
C PRO A 312 -12.97 5.86 -2.87
N PRO A 313 -12.76 4.68 -3.48
CA PRO A 313 -13.72 3.56 -3.58
C PRO A 313 -13.49 2.38 -2.61
N TYR A 314 -12.83 2.57 -1.45
CA TYR A 314 -12.34 1.44 -0.63
C TYR A 314 -12.98 1.24 0.77
N PRO A 315 -14.31 1.30 0.94
CA PRO A 315 -14.94 1.26 2.27
C PRO A 315 -14.63 -0.02 3.07
N ASP A 316 -14.59 -1.17 2.40
CA ASP A 316 -14.36 -2.47 3.04
C ASP A 316 -12.89 -2.69 3.41
N ILE A 317 -11.97 -2.29 2.52
CA ILE A 317 -10.52 -2.31 2.81
C ILE A 317 -10.22 -1.40 4.01
N HIS A 318 -10.79 -0.20 4.02
CA HIS A 318 -10.68 0.72 5.16
C HIS A 318 -11.22 0.09 6.44
N ARG A 319 -12.39 -0.55 6.38
CA ARG A 319 -12.97 -1.23 7.55
C ARG A 319 -12.00 -2.27 8.12
N THR A 320 -11.42 -3.12 7.29
CA THR A 320 -10.43 -4.12 7.73
C THR A 320 -9.22 -3.44 8.38
N VAL A 321 -8.60 -2.45 7.72
CA VAL A 321 -7.42 -1.75 8.27
C VAL A 321 -7.75 -1.07 9.60
N SER A 322 -8.92 -0.43 9.72
CA SER A 322 -9.36 0.26 10.93
C SER A 322 -9.46 -0.68 12.14
N ILE A 323 -9.88 -1.92 11.93
CA ILE A 323 -9.94 -2.95 12.99
C ILE A 323 -8.52 -3.26 13.50
N PHE A 324 -7.57 -3.49 12.59
CA PHE A 324 -6.18 -3.76 12.97
C PHE A 324 -5.53 -2.56 13.69
N VAL A 325 -5.78 -1.33 13.23
CA VAL A 325 -5.27 -0.11 13.88
C VAL A 325 -5.83 0.03 15.30
N ASN A 326 -7.14 -0.14 15.48
CA ASN A 326 -7.79 -0.05 16.79
C ASN A 326 -7.27 -1.12 17.75
N TYR A 327 -7.06 -2.35 17.25
CA TYR A 327 -6.50 -3.43 18.04
C TYR A 327 -5.05 -3.14 18.45
N ALA A 328 -4.20 -2.72 17.51
CA ALA A 328 -2.81 -2.38 17.79
C ALA A 328 -2.70 -1.25 18.83
N ARG A 329 -3.57 -0.23 18.74
CA ARG A 329 -3.66 0.85 19.73
C ARG A 329 -3.93 0.30 21.14
N ALA A 330 -4.91 -0.60 21.27
CA ALA A 330 -5.25 -1.21 22.55
C ALA A 330 -4.09 -2.06 23.12
N LEU A 331 -3.41 -2.83 22.27
CA LEU A 331 -2.27 -3.66 22.64
C LEU A 331 -1.06 -2.84 23.12
N ILE A 332 -0.69 -1.80 22.37
CA ILE A 332 0.44 -0.92 22.74
C ILE A 332 0.13 -0.21 24.06
N ALA A 333 -1.13 0.19 24.27
CA ALA A 333 -1.56 0.80 25.52
C ALA A 333 -1.57 -0.17 26.72
N SER A 334 -1.78 -1.47 26.51
CA SER A 334 -1.65 -2.47 27.59
C SER A 334 -0.19 -2.78 27.90
N GLN A 335 0.68 -2.90 26.89
CA GLN A 335 2.11 -3.15 27.06
C GLN A 335 2.78 -2.04 27.89
N ARG A 336 2.53 -0.77 27.56
CA ARG A 336 3.05 0.36 28.34
C ARG A 336 2.58 0.37 29.79
N ARG A 337 1.31 -0.03 30.05
CA ARG A 337 0.79 -0.12 31.42
C ARG A 337 1.48 -1.20 32.23
N GLN A 338 1.82 -2.32 31.60
CA GLN A 338 2.54 -3.42 32.25
C GLN A 338 3.99 -3.01 32.58
N GLU A 339 4.71 -2.37 31.66
CA GLU A 339 6.05 -1.83 31.90
C GLU A 339 6.06 -0.78 33.04
N THR A 340 5.00 0.02 33.15
CA THR A 340 4.90 1.02 34.22
C THR A 340 4.66 0.36 35.59
N ASN A 341 3.91 -0.74 35.64
CA ASN A 341 3.65 -1.49 36.87
C ASN A 341 4.86 -2.34 37.30
N ASP A 342 5.56 -2.99 36.36
CA ASP A 342 6.77 -3.77 36.66
C ASP A 342 7.92 -2.90 37.18
N ASN A 343 8.00 -1.63 36.74
CA ASN A 343 8.95 -0.65 37.28
C ASN A 343 8.55 -0.08 38.65
N ALA A 344 7.29 -0.24 39.08
CA ALA A 344 6.80 0.22 40.39
C ALA A 344 7.02 -0.80 41.52
N ASP A 345 7.29 -2.08 41.19
CA ASP A 345 7.52 -3.17 42.14
C ASP A 345 9.01 -3.41 42.48
N MET A 346 9.91 -2.51 42.08
CA MET A 346 11.30 -2.52 42.56
C MET A 346 11.36 -2.05 44.02
N PRO A 347 11.87 -2.85 44.99
CA PRO A 347 11.89 -2.44 46.39
C PRO A 347 12.84 -1.25 46.59
N GLU A 348 12.31 -0.14 47.11
CA GLU A 348 13.12 0.93 47.70
C GLU A 348 14.06 0.32 48.75
N GLN A 349 15.36 0.26 48.43
CA GLN A 349 16.39 -0.02 49.41
C GLN A 349 16.49 1.20 50.33
N GLN A 350 15.73 1.15 51.42
CA GLN A 350 15.84 2.04 52.56
C GLN A 350 17.30 2.07 53.05
N SER A 351 17.92 3.23 52.92
CA SER A 351 19.10 3.64 53.68
C SER A 351 18.68 4.77 54.62
N GLY A 352 18.17 4.40 55.80
CA GLY A 352 18.33 5.25 57.01
C GLY A 352 19.69 4.95 57.62
N ASP A 353 20.35 5.76 58.44
CA ASP A 353 20.13 7.04 59.11
C ASP A 353 21.58 7.62 59.22
N ASP A 354 21.89 8.90 59.47
CA ASP A 354 21.59 9.61 60.70
C ASP A 354 22.05 11.09 60.64
N ARG A 355 21.37 11.92 61.44
CA ARG A 355 21.64 13.34 61.74
C ARG A 355 23.03 13.52 62.38
N SER A 356 23.77 14.62 62.26
CA SER A 356 23.46 15.91 62.92
C SER A 356 24.61 16.94 62.78
N SER A 357 24.25 18.15 62.34
CA SER A 357 24.73 19.50 62.75
C SER A 357 26.20 19.78 63.15
N SER A 358 26.84 20.76 62.51
CA SER A 358 27.24 22.06 63.14
C SER A 358 27.96 23.05 62.19
N THR A 359 27.33 24.23 62.04
CA THR A 359 27.83 25.63 62.01
C THR A 359 29.12 26.09 61.28
N SER A 360 28.86 27.05 60.37
CA SER A 360 29.52 28.36 60.13
C SER A 360 30.99 28.43 59.68
N TYR A 361 31.24 29.11 58.55
CA TYR A 361 32.02 30.35 58.45
C TYR A 361 31.73 31.03 57.08
N ARG A 362 32.11 32.30 57.00
CA ARG A 362 31.59 33.39 56.16
C ARG A 362 32.69 33.90 55.21
N GLU A 363 32.29 34.50 54.07
CA GLU A 363 33.07 35.37 53.16
C GLU A 363 34.21 34.69 52.37
N THR A 364 34.46 34.93 51.08
CA THR A 364 34.50 36.19 50.31
C THR A 364 34.12 36.00 48.82
N ALA A 365 33.78 37.13 48.20
CA ALA A 365 33.54 37.35 46.78
C ALA A 365 34.69 36.92 45.86
N ASP A 366 34.36 36.58 44.61
CA ASP A 366 34.98 37.23 43.45
C ASP A 366 34.18 36.97 42.16
N ASP A 367 34.17 38.02 41.34
CA ASP A 367 33.51 38.19 40.06
C ASP A 367 34.00 37.20 38.98
N ASN A 368 33.08 36.71 38.14
CA ASN A 368 33.22 36.96 36.70
C ASN A 368 31.96 36.63 35.89
N ALA A 369 31.63 37.59 35.03
CA ALA A 369 30.57 37.57 34.05
C ALA A 369 30.85 36.56 32.92
N ASN A 370 29.80 35.90 32.43
CA ASN A 370 29.34 36.14 31.06
C ASN A 370 27.96 35.53 30.79
N SER A 371 27.09 36.42 30.35
CA SER A 371 25.78 36.20 29.75
C SER A 371 25.90 35.43 28.43
N LEU A 372 24.87 34.65 28.06
CA LEU A 372 24.10 34.86 26.83
C LEU A 372 22.91 33.87 26.77
N LEU A 373 21.72 34.42 27.01
CA LEU A 373 20.41 33.86 26.67
C LEU A 373 20.19 33.99 25.16
N VAL A 374 19.69 32.92 24.51
CA VAL A 374 19.16 32.96 23.14
C VAL A 374 17.67 32.62 23.21
N ASN A 375 16.83 33.60 22.88
CA ASN A 375 15.39 33.45 22.67
C ASN A 375 15.07 33.11 21.20
N PRO A 376 13.94 32.46 20.90
CA PRO A 376 13.54 32.02 19.56
C PRO A 376 12.87 33.13 18.72
N PRO A 377 12.77 32.99 17.38
CA PRO A 377 12.21 34.03 16.51
C PRO A 377 10.67 33.97 16.37
N PRO A 378 10.00 35.09 16.04
CA PRO A 378 8.55 35.20 15.88
C PRO A 378 8.06 34.96 14.42
N PRO A 379 6.73 34.88 14.17
CA PRO A 379 6.15 34.39 12.91
C PRO A 379 5.98 35.48 11.84
N VAL A 380 5.93 35.07 10.57
CA VAL A 380 5.77 35.95 9.41
C VAL A 380 4.28 36.01 8.99
N GLU A 381 3.75 37.23 8.96
CA GLU A 381 2.40 37.57 8.50
C GLU A 381 2.30 37.73 6.97
N ALA A 382 1.09 37.52 6.49
CA ALA A 382 0.62 37.68 5.12
C ALA A 382 0.67 39.14 4.63
N GLY A 383 1.06 39.32 3.36
CA GLY A 383 0.97 40.58 2.64
C GLY A 383 0.19 40.41 1.34
N SER A 384 -1.00 40.99 1.31
CA SER A 384 -1.79 41.30 0.11
C SER A 384 -1.16 42.43 -0.70
N ASN A 385 -1.22 42.38 -2.03
CA ASN A 385 -1.48 43.57 -2.85
C ASN A 385 -2.04 43.19 -4.24
N SER A 386 -3.14 43.86 -4.56
CA SER A 386 -3.91 43.91 -5.80
C SER A 386 -3.33 44.94 -6.79
N HIS A 387 -3.52 44.71 -8.10
CA HIS A 387 -4.08 45.70 -9.04
C HIS A 387 -4.36 45.07 -10.41
N ASP A 388 -5.65 45.07 -10.77
CA ASP A 388 -6.33 45.43 -12.02
C ASP A 388 -5.71 45.12 -13.39
N ASN A 389 -6.47 44.40 -14.23
CA ASN A 389 -7.03 45.03 -15.44
C ASN A 389 -8.28 44.29 -15.96
N GLU A 390 -9.28 45.09 -16.36
CA GLU A 390 -10.61 44.72 -16.83
C GLU A 390 -10.63 44.22 -18.30
N GLY A 391 -11.71 43.51 -18.68
CA GLY A 391 -11.98 43.24 -20.09
C GLY A 391 -13.14 42.29 -20.45
N GLY A 392 -14.37 42.62 -20.06
CA GLY A 392 -15.52 42.54 -20.99
C GLY A 392 -16.23 41.21 -21.32
N ASN A 393 -17.53 41.22 -20.99
CA ASN A 393 -18.69 40.90 -21.85
C ASN A 393 -19.43 39.53 -21.75
N ARG A 394 -20.66 39.66 -21.21
CA ARG A 394 -21.98 39.15 -21.68
C ARG A 394 -22.35 37.67 -21.50
N GLY A 395 -23.39 37.45 -20.68
CA GLY A 395 -24.29 36.29 -20.72
C GLY A 395 -25.22 36.26 -21.94
N PRO A 396 -26.22 35.36 -21.98
CA PRO A 396 -27.50 35.74 -21.38
C PRO A 396 -28.27 34.61 -20.65
N THR A 397 -29.25 35.11 -19.88
CA THR A 397 -30.29 34.50 -19.06
C THR A 397 -31.36 33.74 -19.85
N MET A 398 -31.96 32.69 -19.26
CA MET A 398 -33.39 32.39 -19.48
C MET A 398 -34.10 32.00 -18.17
N GLN A 399 -35.24 32.66 -17.99
CA GLN A 399 -36.27 32.46 -16.97
C GLN A 399 -37.16 31.26 -17.32
N SER A 400 -37.74 30.60 -16.30
CA SER A 400 -39.20 30.38 -16.28
C SER A 400 -39.67 30.01 -14.87
N ALA A 401 -40.77 30.60 -14.48
CA ALA A 401 -41.50 30.38 -13.23
C ALA A 401 -42.82 29.68 -13.55
N THR A 402 -43.28 28.78 -12.67
CA THR A 402 -44.72 28.62 -12.37
C THR A 402 -44.95 27.89 -11.04
N THR A 403 -45.32 28.69 -10.05
CA THR A 403 -46.39 28.56 -9.04
C THR A 403 -47.14 27.23 -8.88
N THR A 404 -47.21 26.73 -7.64
CA THR A 404 -48.51 26.50 -6.94
C THR A 404 -48.28 26.45 -5.43
N ALA A 405 -49.04 27.29 -4.71
CA ALA A 405 -49.04 27.43 -3.28
C ALA A 405 -50.28 26.73 -2.67
N ILE A 406 -50.13 26.16 -1.48
CA ILE A 406 -51.20 26.07 -0.49
C ILE A 406 -50.64 26.56 0.85
N LYS A 407 -51.32 27.56 1.39
CA LYS A 407 -51.13 28.30 2.65
C LYS A 407 -52.06 27.66 3.70
N ASP A 408 -51.66 27.49 4.97
CA ASP A 408 -52.03 28.30 6.15
C ASP A 408 -51.87 27.35 7.38
N ALA A 409 -51.60 27.71 8.63
CA ALA A 409 -51.41 28.96 9.35
C ALA A 409 -50.68 28.68 10.70
N ASN A 410 -50.09 29.73 11.27
CA ASN A 410 -49.41 29.83 12.57
C ASN A 410 -50.30 29.51 13.79
N ILE A 411 -49.68 29.17 14.93
CA ILE A 411 -49.71 29.91 16.22
C ILE A 411 -48.83 29.19 17.28
N ILE A 412 -47.93 29.93 17.91
CA ILE A 412 -47.08 29.58 19.07
C ILE A 412 -47.85 29.91 20.37
N PRO A 413 -47.62 29.19 21.48
CA PRO A 413 -47.29 29.96 22.69
C PRO A 413 -46.15 29.37 23.56
N THR A 414 -45.28 30.28 23.97
CA THR A 414 -44.65 30.46 25.29
C THR A 414 -43.67 29.40 25.85
N LEU A 415 -42.45 29.89 26.08
CA LEU A 415 -41.39 29.30 26.91
C LEU A 415 -41.86 29.04 28.35
N SER A 416 -41.49 27.87 28.86
CA SER A 416 -41.20 27.64 30.28
C SER A 416 -39.85 26.93 30.38
N ASN A 417 -38.92 27.60 31.07
CA ASN A 417 -37.58 27.13 31.39
C ASN A 417 -37.64 25.89 32.27
N ASP A 418 -37.13 24.75 31.79
CA ASP A 418 -36.50 23.70 32.58
C ASP A 418 -35.78 22.75 31.62
N VAL A 419 -34.49 22.99 31.40
CA VAL A 419 -33.61 22.10 30.62
C VAL A 419 -33.00 21.08 31.58
N PRO A 420 -33.28 19.78 31.45
CA PRO A 420 -32.47 18.76 32.11
C PRO A 420 -31.12 18.69 31.38
N ARG A 421 -30.05 18.95 32.13
CA ARG A 421 -28.66 18.76 31.69
C ARG A 421 -28.51 17.33 31.11
N PRO A 422 -28.03 17.13 29.87
CA PRO A 422 -27.84 15.78 29.33
C PRO A 422 -26.79 15.04 30.17
N PRO A 423 -26.96 13.74 30.46
CA PRO A 423 -25.99 13.00 31.25
C PRO A 423 -24.68 12.92 30.46
N LEU A 424 -23.58 13.24 31.15
CA LEU A 424 -22.21 12.99 30.70
C LEU A 424 -22.13 11.57 30.14
N SER A 425 -21.78 11.45 28.86
CA SER A 425 -21.52 10.19 28.19
C SER A 425 -20.47 9.41 28.98
N ARG A 426 -20.93 8.37 29.69
CA ARG A 426 -20.07 7.35 30.28
C ARG A 426 -19.16 6.82 29.16
N LEU A 427 -17.85 6.88 29.40
CA LEU A 427 -16.85 6.15 28.62
C LEU A 427 -17.33 4.69 28.45
N PRO A 428 -17.24 4.10 27.25
CA PRO A 428 -17.51 2.68 27.09
C PRO A 428 -16.52 1.88 27.94
N GLU A 429 -17.06 1.35 29.04
CA GLU A 429 -16.44 0.40 29.94
C GLU A 429 -16.14 -0.88 29.15
N MET A 430 -14.87 -1.30 29.17
CA MET A 430 -14.34 -2.58 28.69
C MET A 430 -14.92 -3.08 27.36
N MET A 431 -14.32 -2.65 26.25
CA MET A 431 -14.34 -3.46 25.03
C MET A 431 -13.67 -4.80 25.38
N GLU A 432 -14.46 -5.88 25.51
CA GLU A 432 -13.92 -7.23 25.58
C GLU A 432 -12.96 -7.39 24.40
N VAL A 433 -11.69 -7.66 24.72
CA VAL A 433 -10.65 -7.88 23.72
C VAL A 433 -11.11 -9.07 22.88
N PRO A 434 -11.41 -8.89 21.57
CA PRO A 434 -11.79 -10.01 20.73
C PRO A 434 -10.69 -11.06 20.76
N ASN A 435 -11.07 -12.32 20.96
CA ASN A 435 -10.14 -13.43 21.11
C ASN A 435 -9.27 -13.55 19.83
N TRP A 436 -7.95 -13.37 19.96
CA TRP A 436 -7.00 -13.32 18.82
C TRP A 436 -7.01 -14.58 17.95
N ALA A 437 -7.51 -15.70 18.48
CA ALA A 437 -7.76 -16.94 17.74
C ALA A 437 -8.76 -16.78 16.58
N THR A 438 -9.55 -15.70 16.53
CA THR A 438 -10.44 -15.39 15.38
C THR A 438 -9.74 -14.50 14.33
N MET A 439 -8.59 -13.90 14.66
CA MET A 439 -7.70 -13.18 13.73
C MET A 439 -6.44 -13.98 13.36
N SER A 440 -6.40 -15.27 13.73
CA SER A 440 -5.34 -16.20 13.37
C SER A 440 -5.36 -16.62 11.90
N ASN A 441 -6.33 -16.13 11.12
CA ASN A 441 -6.37 -16.35 9.69
C ASN A 441 -5.24 -15.56 9.00
N SER A 442 -4.84 -16.03 7.83
CA SER A 442 -3.84 -15.37 7.01
C SER A 442 -4.20 -13.89 6.79
N ILE A 443 -3.20 -13.01 6.59
CA ILE A 443 -3.47 -11.59 6.33
C ILE A 443 -4.39 -11.46 5.12
N ALA A 444 -4.15 -12.24 4.07
CA ALA A 444 -4.99 -12.15 2.89
C ALA A 444 -6.36 -12.83 3.05
N ASP A 445 -6.57 -13.72 4.03
CA ASP A 445 -7.93 -14.15 4.44
C ASP A 445 -8.74 -12.98 5.04
N SER A 446 -8.07 -12.08 5.76
CA SER A 446 -8.70 -10.88 6.36
C SER A 446 -9.22 -9.90 5.30
N PHE A 447 -8.74 -10.02 4.05
CA PHE A 447 -9.20 -9.27 2.89
C PHE A 447 -10.05 -10.11 1.93
N GLY A 448 -10.39 -11.36 2.29
CA GLY A 448 -11.14 -12.28 1.43
C GLY A 448 -10.44 -12.61 0.11
N LEU A 449 -9.09 -12.58 0.11
CA LEU A 449 -8.27 -12.78 -1.09
C LEU A 449 -8.04 -14.26 -1.42
N PHE A 450 -8.11 -15.17 -0.43
CA PHE A 450 -7.89 -16.60 -0.63
C PHE A 450 -9.19 -17.41 -0.59
N GLU A 451 -9.14 -18.61 -1.20
CA GLU A 451 -10.04 -19.71 -0.86
C GLU A 451 -9.54 -20.36 0.45
N GLU A 452 -10.45 -20.84 1.30
CA GLU A 452 -10.11 -21.49 2.58
C GLU A 452 -9.02 -22.56 2.40
N GLY A 453 -7.91 -22.44 3.14
CA GLY A 453 -6.83 -23.44 3.20
C GLY A 453 -5.62 -23.19 2.29
N GLN A 454 -5.44 -22.00 1.71
CA GLN A 454 -4.21 -21.65 1.00
C GLN A 454 -3.15 -21.02 1.91
N ASN A 455 -1.92 -21.51 1.82
CA ASN A 455 -0.78 -20.97 2.55
C ASN A 455 -0.36 -19.62 1.94
N ASP A 456 -0.37 -18.58 2.76
CA ASP A 456 0.18 -17.29 2.45
C ASP A 456 1.70 -17.30 2.61
N ILE A 457 2.40 -16.58 1.73
CA ILE A 457 3.85 -16.37 1.85
C ILE A 457 4.23 -15.65 3.15
N PHE A 458 3.24 -15.05 3.84
CA PHE A 458 3.38 -14.37 5.13
C PHE A 458 2.95 -15.21 6.34
N ASP A 459 2.48 -16.46 6.14
CA ASP A 459 2.02 -17.34 7.23
C ASP A 459 3.13 -17.84 8.16
N PHE A 460 4.41 -17.61 7.80
CA PHE A 460 5.57 -17.95 8.61
C PHE A 460 5.56 -17.27 10.00
N LEU A 461 4.86 -16.14 10.13
CA LEU A 461 4.67 -15.48 11.42
C LEU A 461 4.00 -16.40 12.44
N HIS A 462 3.04 -17.25 12.06
CA HIS A 462 2.31 -18.12 12.99
C HIS A 462 3.17 -19.22 13.61
N THR A 463 4.28 -19.58 12.97
CA THR A 463 5.16 -20.68 13.39
C THR A 463 6.41 -20.23 14.12
N MET A 464 6.59 -18.93 14.37
CA MET A 464 7.75 -18.43 15.12
C MET A 464 7.47 -18.34 16.64
N PRO A 465 8.43 -18.68 17.50
CA PRO A 465 8.41 -18.22 18.89
C PRO A 465 8.68 -16.71 18.93
N SER A 466 8.07 -15.99 19.87
CA SER A 466 8.40 -14.58 20.13
C SER A 466 9.89 -14.45 20.43
N ILE A 467 10.58 -13.53 19.73
CA ILE A 467 12.00 -13.29 19.96
C ILE A 467 12.17 -12.77 21.40
N PRO A 468 13.00 -13.41 22.24
CA PRO A 468 13.23 -12.94 23.61
C PRO A 468 13.86 -11.54 23.63
N GLN A 469 13.54 -10.78 24.69
CA GLN A 469 13.98 -9.40 24.91
C GLN A 469 15.50 -9.28 25.11
#